data_AF-A0A927JXA7-F1
#
_entry.id   AF-A0A927JXA7-F1
#
_cell.length_a   1.000
_cell.length_b   1.000
_cell.length_c   1.000
_cell.angle_alpha   90.00
_cell.angle_beta   90.00
_cell.angle_gamma   90.00
#
_symmetry.space_group_name_H-M   'P 1'
#
loop_
_entity.id
_entity.type
_entity.pdbx_description
1 polymer ?
#
loop_
_entity_poly.entity_id
_entity_poly.type
_entity_poly.pdbx_seq_one_letter_code
_entity_poly.pdbx_strand_id
1 'polypeptide(L)'
;MLALAGGLAACSEAGGKDVRSASSEPAGPGKGPGAGKGYDHDPFPSTYRAYPGRPTLVTNVTVLDGEGGRIEGGSVLFRDGKIVEVAQTIAAPDGASVIDGRGKWVTPGIIDVHSHLGDYPSPGVEANSDGNEMTGPVTAEVWAEHSVWPQDPGFGRALANGGVTTLQILPGSANLMGGRSVTLKNVYGRTMQAMKFPGAPYGFKMACGENPKRVYGSKGRMPSTRMGNVAVDRTTWLRAKEYDRKWDKYEADGGEAPARDIGMDTLRGVLDGEILVHNHCYRADEMAVVMDMANEMGYKVTAFHHAVESYKIADLLKARGVCSAVWADWWGFKMESYDGIGENLALLDRQGACAMIHSDDANGIQRLNQEVAKVIGSARRAGIPVTKEHAWTWLAINPARALGIDRVTGSLKAGKMADVVLWNGDPFSVYTRPEKVWIDGALLYDANDPRLRPVSDFELGQPGEGDVK
;
A
#
# COMPACT_ATOMS: atom_id res chain seq x y z
N MET A 1 -67.11 -15.16 24.67
CA MET A 1 -67.41 -16.60 24.53
C MET A 1 -66.25 -17.25 23.79
N LEU A 2 -65.79 -18.39 24.32
CA LEU A 2 -64.92 -19.46 23.79
C LEU A 2 -64.46 -19.41 22.31
N ALA A 3 -63.39 -20.05 21.85
CA ALA A 3 -62.18 -20.68 22.35
C ALA A 3 -61.50 -21.33 21.12
N LEU A 4 -60.17 -21.22 21.04
CA LEU A 4 -59.14 -22.13 20.49
C LEU A 4 -59.21 -22.89 19.13
N ALA A 5 -57.98 -23.02 18.60
CA ALA A 5 -57.35 -24.04 17.73
C ALA A 5 -57.44 -23.80 16.19
N GLY A 6 -56.38 -23.92 15.37
CA GLY A 6 -54.98 -24.32 15.52
C GLY A 6 -54.41 -24.81 14.17
N GLY A 7 -53.14 -24.50 13.87
CA GLY A 7 -52.28 -25.09 12.80
C GLY A 7 -52.33 -24.39 11.43
N LEU A 8 -51.27 -24.27 10.61
CA LEU A 8 -49.86 -24.68 10.67
C LEU A 8 -49.10 -23.98 9.50
N ALA A 9 -47.85 -23.58 9.77
CA ALA A 9 -46.67 -23.45 8.90
C ALA A 9 -46.74 -22.88 7.46
N ALA A 10 -45.97 -21.81 7.21
CA ALA A 10 -44.71 -21.85 6.44
C ALA A 10 -44.13 -20.43 6.23
N CYS A 11 -43.07 -20.08 6.97
CA CYS A 11 -42.18 -18.97 6.64
C CYS A 11 -40.96 -19.54 5.90
N SER A 12 -40.75 -19.13 4.65
CA SER A 12 -39.51 -19.41 3.94
C SER A 12 -38.47 -18.34 4.28
N GLU A 13 -37.55 -18.66 5.19
CA GLU A 13 -36.29 -17.94 5.33
C GLU A 13 -35.39 -18.32 4.14
N ALA A 14 -35.08 -17.34 3.30
CA ALA A 14 -34.00 -17.46 2.33
C ALA A 14 -32.67 -17.33 3.06
N GLY A 15 -31.99 -18.44 3.26
CA GLY A 15 -30.66 -18.50 3.85
C GLY A 15 -29.63 -17.77 2.99
N GLY A 16 -29.22 -16.59 3.44
CA GLY A 16 -27.93 -16.02 3.08
C GLY A 16 -26.84 -16.87 3.72
N LYS A 17 -26.03 -17.55 2.90
CA LYS A 17 -24.79 -18.11 3.40
C LYS A 17 -23.87 -16.95 3.75
N ASP A 18 -23.74 -16.66 5.04
CA ASP A 18 -22.68 -15.82 5.57
C ASP A 18 -21.33 -16.36 5.08
N VAL A 19 -20.68 -15.59 4.21
CA VAL A 19 -19.27 -15.74 3.93
C VAL A 19 -18.56 -15.40 5.24
N ARG A 20 -18.10 -16.43 5.94
CA ARG A 20 -17.30 -16.26 7.15
C ARG A 20 -16.07 -15.42 6.80
N SER A 21 -16.10 -14.16 7.24
CA SER A 21 -14.92 -13.31 7.36
C SER A 21 -13.90 -14.08 8.20
N ALA A 22 -12.82 -14.54 7.57
CA ALA A 22 -11.65 -15.03 8.26
C ALA A 22 -10.91 -13.82 8.86
N SER A 23 -11.48 -13.25 9.92
CA SER A 23 -10.68 -12.62 10.96
C SER A 23 -10.36 -13.72 11.97
N SER A 24 -9.34 -14.49 11.69
CA SER A 24 -8.69 -15.33 12.68
C SER A 24 -7.24 -14.90 12.76
N GLU A 25 -6.76 -14.71 13.98
CA GLU A 25 -5.34 -14.78 14.29
C GLU A 25 -4.67 -15.90 13.49
N PRO A 26 -3.40 -15.75 13.09
CA PRO A 26 -2.70 -16.80 12.36
C PRO A 26 -2.86 -18.10 13.13
N ALA A 27 -3.41 -19.12 12.46
CA ALA A 27 -3.49 -20.44 13.02
C ALA A 27 -2.07 -20.83 13.44
N GLY A 28 -1.84 -21.04 14.73
CA GLY A 28 -0.54 -21.48 15.23
C GLY A 28 -0.10 -22.71 14.44
N PRO A 29 1.22 -22.87 14.18
CA PRO A 29 1.72 -23.93 13.30
C PRO A 29 1.12 -25.27 13.72
N GLY A 30 0.49 -25.96 12.77
CA GLY A 30 -0.13 -27.25 13.01
C GLY A 30 0.85 -28.17 13.72
N LYS A 31 0.40 -28.98 14.69
CA LYS A 31 1.29 -29.87 15.46
C LYS A 31 1.66 -31.15 14.68
N GLY A 32 1.54 -31.13 13.36
CA GLY A 32 1.85 -32.27 12.51
C GLY A 32 3.37 -32.50 12.42
N PRO A 33 3.80 -33.74 12.13
CA PRO A 33 5.22 -34.10 12.15
C PRO A 33 6.04 -33.44 11.03
N GLY A 34 5.41 -32.84 10.01
CA GLY A 34 6.06 -32.03 8.97
C GLY A 34 6.03 -30.52 9.25
N ALA A 35 5.30 -30.06 10.25
CA ALA A 35 5.16 -28.64 10.54
C ALA A 35 6.48 -27.98 10.95
N GLY A 36 6.73 -26.77 10.43
CA GLY A 36 7.99 -26.05 10.63
C GLY A 36 9.20 -26.68 9.93
N LYS A 37 9.00 -27.75 9.15
CA LYS A 37 10.04 -28.38 8.29
C LYS A 37 9.85 -28.05 6.80
N GLY A 38 9.00 -27.06 6.49
CA GLY A 38 8.80 -26.54 5.15
C GLY A 38 9.91 -25.59 4.71
N TYR A 39 9.59 -24.65 3.82
CA TYR A 39 10.51 -23.61 3.37
C TYR A 39 10.39 -22.34 4.22
N ASP A 40 11.41 -21.48 4.17
CA ASP A 40 11.38 -20.18 4.84
C ASP A 40 10.42 -19.22 4.11
N HIS A 41 9.51 -18.60 4.87
CA HIS A 41 8.51 -17.65 4.37
C HIS A 41 9.06 -16.22 4.27
N ASP A 42 10.18 -15.90 4.94
CA ASP A 42 10.91 -14.62 4.84
C ASP A 42 12.43 -14.86 4.69
N PRO A 43 12.88 -15.42 3.54
CA PRO A 43 14.29 -15.76 3.32
C PRO A 43 15.24 -14.55 3.22
N PHE A 44 14.69 -13.34 3.08
CA PHE A 44 15.46 -12.09 3.02
C PHE A 44 14.94 -11.09 4.07
N PRO A 45 15.10 -11.40 5.37
CA PRO A 45 14.49 -10.61 6.42
C PRO A 45 15.04 -9.17 6.44
N SER A 46 14.22 -8.25 6.96
CA SER A 46 14.66 -6.87 7.16
C SER A 46 15.88 -6.81 8.07
N THR A 47 16.86 -5.99 7.69
CA THR A 47 18.01 -5.62 8.52
C THR A 47 17.89 -4.18 9.02
N TYR A 48 16.76 -3.52 8.74
CA TYR A 48 16.50 -2.14 9.15
C TYR A 48 16.64 -1.99 10.66
N ARG A 49 17.31 -0.90 11.05
CA ARG A 49 17.37 -0.40 12.42
C ARG A 49 17.03 1.07 12.38
N ALA A 50 16.16 1.50 13.29
CA ALA A 50 15.82 2.90 13.44
C ALA A 50 17.09 3.75 13.58
N TYR A 51 17.13 4.85 12.84
CA TYR A 51 18.18 5.85 12.98
C TYR A 51 18.12 6.46 14.39
N PRO A 52 19.24 6.99 14.93
CA PRO A 52 19.23 7.64 16.23
C PRO A 52 18.26 8.83 16.25
N GLY A 53 17.23 8.73 17.09
CA GLY A 53 16.29 9.82 17.38
C GLY A 53 16.63 10.54 18.69
N ARG A 54 15.98 11.67 18.91
CA ARG A 54 15.95 12.37 20.21
C ARG A 54 14.50 12.67 20.60
N PRO A 55 14.16 12.69 21.89
CA PRO A 55 12.83 13.12 22.31
C PRO A 55 12.52 14.48 21.68
N THR A 56 11.36 14.60 21.04
CA THR A 56 10.99 15.80 20.30
C THR A 56 9.53 16.13 20.59
N LEU A 57 9.29 17.39 20.93
CA LEU A 57 7.97 17.95 21.16
C LEU A 57 7.74 19.06 20.13
N VAL A 58 6.73 18.90 19.28
CA VAL A 58 6.28 19.96 18.38
C VAL A 58 5.03 20.58 18.98
N THR A 59 5.02 21.90 19.19
CA THR A 59 3.92 22.64 19.86
C THR A 59 3.28 23.67 18.93
N ASN A 60 2.06 24.11 19.27
CA ASN A 60 1.32 25.18 18.58
C ASN A 60 1.04 24.90 17.09
N VAL A 61 0.83 23.63 16.74
CA VAL A 61 0.59 23.18 15.35
C VAL A 61 -0.87 22.82 15.12
N THR A 62 -1.36 22.91 13.88
CA THR A 62 -2.58 22.21 13.50
C THR A 62 -2.24 20.75 13.21
N VAL A 63 -2.77 19.82 14.00
CA VAL A 63 -2.51 18.38 13.85
C VAL A 63 -3.62 17.75 13.03
N LEU A 64 -3.26 16.95 12.01
CA LEU A 64 -4.12 15.93 11.42
C LEU A 64 -3.60 14.57 11.90
N ASP A 65 -4.40 13.79 12.63
CA ASP A 65 -3.89 12.59 13.31
C ASP A 65 -3.74 11.37 12.38
N GLY A 66 -4.30 11.41 11.17
CA GLY A 66 -4.33 10.30 10.22
C GLY A 66 -5.45 9.29 10.39
N GLU A 67 -6.25 9.39 11.47
CA GLU A 67 -7.46 8.59 11.74
C GLU A 67 -8.75 9.42 11.58
N GLY A 68 -8.65 10.66 11.08
CA GLY A 68 -9.80 11.54 10.83
C GLY A 68 -9.99 12.62 11.90
N GLY A 69 -9.07 12.75 12.85
CA GLY A 69 -9.07 13.77 13.90
C GLY A 69 -8.21 14.98 13.57
N ARG A 70 -8.61 16.13 14.14
CA ARG A 70 -7.91 17.41 14.06
C ARG A 70 -7.75 18.05 15.42
N ILE A 71 -6.58 18.62 15.69
CA ILE A 71 -6.34 19.45 16.89
C ILE A 71 -5.73 20.77 16.45
N GLU A 72 -6.40 21.88 16.78
CA GLU A 72 -5.88 23.22 16.52
C GLU A 72 -4.94 23.68 17.63
N GLY A 73 -3.76 24.21 17.27
CA GLY A 73 -2.77 24.63 18.27
C GLY A 73 -2.34 23.50 19.19
N GLY A 74 -2.36 22.27 18.68
CA GLY A 74 -2.00 21.05 19.41
C GLY A 74 -0.49 20.86 19.53
N SER A 75 -0.14 19.76 20.18
CA SER A 75 1.22 19.32 20.43
C SER A 75 1.38 17.82 20.17
N VAL A 76 2.54 17.43 19.66
CA VAL A 76 2.90 16.04 19.36
C VAL A 76 4.25 15.74 20.00
N LEU A 77 4.28 14.78 20.93
CA LEU A 77 5.49 14.29 21.59
C LEU A 77 5.83 12.90 21.06
N PHE A 78 7.09 12.72 20.68
CA PHE A 78 7.62 11.41 20.31
C PHE A 78 9.02 11.18 20.87
N ARG A 79 9.31 9.92 21.21
CA ARG A 79 10.57 9.46 21.82
C ARG A 79 10.74 7.96 21.55
N ASP A 80 11.99 7.49 21.50
CA ASP A 80 12.32 6.07 21.38
C ASP A 80 11.64 5.40 20.17
N GLY A 81 11.57 6.14 19.07
CA GLY A 81 10.95 5.73 17.82
C GLY A 81 9.43 5.70 17.81
N LYS A 82 8.74 6.18 18.85
CA LYS A 82 7.29 6.10 18.99
C LYS A 82 6.64 7.43 19.31
N ILE A 83 5.40 7.59 18.86
CA ILE A 83 4.50 8.62 19.37
C ILE A 83 4.21 8.31 20.84
N VAL A 84 4.46 9.28 21.70
CA VAL A 84 4.18 9.18 23.13
C VAL A 84 2.81 9.76 23.42
N GLU A 85 2.54 10.96 22.92
CA GLU A 85 1.31 11.69 23.21
C GLU A 85 0.99 12.71 22.12
N VAL A 86 -0.32 12.89 21.87
CA VAL A 86 -0.88 13.93 21.00
C VAL A 86 -2.02 14.58 21.76
N ALA A 87 -1.89 15.87 22.06
CA ALA A 87 -2.84 16.59 22.91
C ALA A 87 -2.82 18.09 22.60
N GLN A 88 -3.74 18.84 23.22
CA GLN A 88 -3.78 20.31 23.10
C GLN A 88 -2.48 20.95 23.64
N THR A 89 -1.96 20.45 24.75
CA THR A 89 -0.75 20.96 25.40
C THR A 89 -0.05 19.80 26.08
N ILE A 90 1.26 19.68 25.87
CA ILE A 90 2.11 18.65 26.48
C ILE A 90 3.27 19.37 27.15
N ALA A 91 3.58 19.02 28.41
CA ALA A 91 4.76 19.53 29.09
C ALA A 91 6.02 18.98 28.40
N ALA A 92 6.98 19.86 28.09
CA ALA A 92 8.25 19.42 27.51
C ALA A 92 8.99 18.51 28.50
N PRO A 93 9.27 17.24 28.17
CA PRO A 93 10.09 16.41 29.02
C PRO A 93 11.55 16.87 28.95
N ASP A 94 12.30 16.58 30.01
CA ASP A 94 13.72 16.94 30.08
C ASP A 94 14.51 16.36 28.89
N GLY A 95 15.37 17.20 28.30
CA GLY A 95 16.19 16.82 27.15
C GLY A 95 15.45 16.73 25.82
N ALA A 96 14.16 17.07 25.75
CA ALA A 96 13.43 17.11 24.49
C ALA A 96 13.81 18.32 23.63
N SER A 97 13.92 18.09 22.33
CA SER A 97 13.93 19.15 21.34
C SER A 97 12.53 19.74 21.22
N VAL A 98 12.35 20.98 21.65
CA VAL A 98 11.06 21.68 21.54
C VAL A 98 11.04 22.54 20.29
N ILE A 99 10.00 22.36 19.46
CA ILE A 99 9.82 23.09 18.19
C ILE A 99 8.49 23.84 18.26
N ASP A 100 8.55 25.18 18.20
CA ASP A 100 7.35 26.00 18.00
C ASP A 100 6.93 25.95 16.52
N GLY A 101 5.76 25.38 16.27
CA GLY A 101 5.18 25.21 14.95
C GLY A 101 3.98 26.12 14.70
N ARG A 102 3.92 27.30 15.32
CA ARG A 102 2.84 28.26 15.04
C ARG A 102 2.66 28.54 13.55
N GLY A 103 1.43 28.35 13.05
CA GLY A 103 1.08 28.48 11.64
C GLY A 103 1.45 27.27 10.76
N LYS A 104 2.06 26.24 11.35
CA LYS A 104 2.48 25.00 10.71
C LYS A 104 1.53 23.86 11.03
N TRP A 105 1.65 22.78 10.25
CA TRP A 105 0.80 21.60 10.38
C TRP A 105 1.64 20.36 10.66
N VAL A 106 1.09 19.43 11.43
CA VAL A 106 1.73 18.14 11.70
C VAL A 106 0.81 17.00 11.29
N THR A 107 1.38 16.02 10.60
CA THR A 107 0.67 14.83 10.11
C THR A 107 1.52 13.58 10.34
N PRO A 108 0.93 12.37 10.29
CA PRO A 108 1.72 11.18 9.98
C PRO A 108 2.39 11.36 8.63
N GLY A 109 3.51 10.67 8.43
CA GLY A 109 4.14 10.55 7.12
C GLY A 109 3.21 9.95 6.07
N ILE A 110 3.38 10.40 4.83
CA ILE A 110 2.63 9.86 3.69
C ILE A 110 3.11 8.43 3.41
N ILE A 111 2.16 7.55 3.06
CA ILE A 111 2.40 6.19 2.63
C ILE A 111 1.95 6.03 1.19
N ASP A 112 2.87 5.69 0.29
CA ASP A 112 2.54 5.39 -1.10
C ASP A 112 2.37 3.88 -1.32
N VAL A 113 1.15 3.44 -1.59
CA VAL A 113 0.81 2.02 -1.78
C VAL A 113 1.15 1.51 -3.19
N HIS A 114 1.55 2.38 -4.12
CA HIS A 114 1.95 1.97 -5.47
C HIS A 114 3.10 2.80 -6.01
N SER A 115 4.30 2.23 -5.94
CA SER A 115 5.48 2.85 -6.51
C SER A 115 6.35 1.85 -7.28
N HIS A 116 7.13 2.38 -8.20
CA HIS A 116 8.16 1.67 -8.93
C HIS A 116 9.55 2.27 -8.70
N LEU A 117 9.72 3.13 -7.70
CA LEU A 117 11.05 3.64 -7.35
C LEU A 117 12.02 2.49 -7.03
N GLY A 118 13.29 2.67 -7.37
CA GLY A 118 14.32 1.63 -7.28
C GLY A 118 14.26 0.60 -8.41
N ASP A 119 13.08 0.12 -8.80
CA ASP A 119 12.88 -0.82 -9.93
C ASP A 119 12.85 -0.10 -11.29
N TYR A 120 12.43 1.17 -11.29
CA TYR A 120 12.52 2.13 -12.39
C TYR A 120 13.21 3.41 -11.88
N PRO A 121 14.53 3.37 -11.66
CA PRO A 121 15.20 4.44 -10.97
C PRO A 121 15.40 5.68 -11.84
N SER A 122 15.67 6.81 -11.19
CA SER A 122 15.96 8.08 -11.85
C SER A 122 17.48 8.36 -11.92
N PRO A 123 18.04 8.75 -13.08
CA PRO A 123 17.42 8.82 -14.39
C PRO A 123 17.15 7.42 -14.97
N GLY A 124 16.02 7.29 -15.66
CA GLY A 124 15.63 6.04 -16.32
C GLY A 124 16.42 5.82 -17.59
N VAL A 125 16.98 4.62 -17.76
CA VAL A 125 17.57 4.13 -19.01
C VAL A 125 17.04 2.72 -19.29
N GLU A 126 17.07 2.26 -20.54
CA GLU A 126 16.50 0.95 -20.87
C GLU A 126 17.09 -0.20 -20.03
N ALA A 127 18.38 -0.13 -19.73
CA ALA A 127 19.10 -1.15 -18.96
C ALA A 127 18.73 -1.24 -17.48
N ASN A 128 18.02 -0.24 -16.91
CA ASN A 128 17.55 -0.26 -15.52
C ASN A 128 16.02 -0.38 -15.42
N SER A 129 15.40 -0.89 -16.49
CA SER A 129 13.95 -1.07 -16.59
C SER A 129 13.49 -2.39 -15.94
N ASP A 130 13.78 -2.57 -14.66
CA ASP A 130 13.61 -3.86 -13.96
C ASP A 130 12.19 -4.10 -13.39
N GLY A 131 11.29 -3.14 -13.54
CA GLY A 131 9.93 -3.23 -13.00
C GLY A 131 8.96 -4.19 -13.73
N ASN A 132 9.30 -4.81 -14.87
CA ASN A 132 8.42 -5.80 -15.53
C ASN A 132 9.20 -6.95 -16.17
N GLU A 133 9.09 -8.16 -15.61
CA GLU A 133 9.68 -9.39 -16.17
C GLU A 133 8.79 -9.97 -17.30
N MET A 134 8.80 -9.32 -18.47
CA MET A 134 7.86 -9.61 -19.57
C MET A 134 8.17 -10.91 -20.35
N THR A 135 8.88 -11.86 -19.78
CA THR A 135 9.25 -13.14 -20.44
C THR A 135 8.22 -14.25 -20.22
N GLY A 136 7.25 -14.05 -19.32
CA GLY A 136 6.11 -14.95 -19.12
C GLY A 136 4.93 -14.26 -18.44
N PRO A 137 3.66 -14.60 -18.78
CA PRO A 137 2.50 -13.93 -18.20
C PRO A 137 2.31 -14.20 -16.71
N VAL A 138 2.97 -15.23 -16.19
CA VAL A 138 3.00 -15.62 -14.79
C VAL A 138 4.47 -15.75 -14.39
N THR A 139 4.90 -14.87 -13.49
CA THR A 139 6.25 -14.80 -12.92
C THR A 139 6.15 -14.68 -11.40
N ALA A 140 5.36 -15.55 -10.77
CA ALA A 140 5.13 -15.48 -9.32
C ALA A 140 6.39 -15.75 -8.48
N GLU A 141 7.43 -16.26 -9.11
CA GLU A 141 8.76 -16.52 -8.57
C GLU A 141 9.66 -15.28 -8.47
N VAL A 142 9.35 -14.17 -9.16
CA VAL A 142 10.17 -12.94 -9.14
C VAL A 142 9.68 -11.95 -8.08
N TRP A 143 10.61 -11.22 -7.48
CA TRP A 143 10.35 -10.37 -6.31
C TRP A 143 10.97 -9.00 -6.60
N ALA A 144 10.15 -7.94 -6.54
CA ALA A 144 10.62 -6.56 -6.76
C ALA A 144 11.83 -6.21 -5.88
N GLU A 145 11.85 -6.73 -4.65
CA GLU A 145 12.90 -6.47 -3.67
C GLU A 145 14.32 -6.85 -4.14
N HIS A 146 14.46 -7.72 -5.14
CA HIS A 146 15.75 -8.09 -5.73
C HIS A 146 16.28 -7.08 -6.76
N SER A 147 15.42 -6.16 -7.23
CA SER A 147 15.76 -5.15 -8.24
C SER A 147 15.77 -3.74 -7.69
N VAL A 148 15.19 -3.50 -6.50
CA VAL A 148 15.23 -2.19 -5.84
C VAL A 148 16.67 -1.69 -5.71
N TRP A 149 17.02 -0.65 -6.46
CA TRP A 149 18.28 0.06 -6.31
C TRP A 149 18.18 1.10 -5.17
N PRO A 150 18.82 0.90 -4.01
CA PRO A 150 18.61 1.74 -2.83
C PRO A 150 19.12 3.19 -2.96
N GLN A 151 19.96 3.47 -3.97
CA GLN A 151 20.53 4.80 -4.20
C GLN A 151 19.74 5.64 -5.20
N ASP A 152 18.59 5.14 -5.69
CA ASP A 152 17.69 5.91 -6.54
C ASP A 152 17.36 7.27 -5.88
N PRO A 153 17.75 8.41 -6.49
CA PRO A 153 17.44 9.74 -5.98
C PRO A 153 15.94 9.98 -5.77
N GLY A 154 15.07 9.23 -6.45
CA GLY A 154 13.63 9.25 -6.27
C GLY A 154 13.18 9.09 -4.81
N PHE A 155 13.85 8.24 -4.01
CA PHE A 155 13.53 8.04 -2.60
C PHE A 155 13.72 9.32 -1.78
N GLY A 156 14.88 9.98 -1.95
CA GLY A 156 15.20 11.24 -1.30
C GLY A 156 14.26 12.37 -1.73
N ARG A 157 13.93 12.43 -3.03
CA ARG A 157 12.96 13.41 -3.56
C ARG A 157 11.56 13.18 -2.99
N ALA A 158 11.10 11.93 -2.87
CA ALA A 158 9.82 11.57 -2.25
C ALA A 158 9.76 11.97 -0.77
N LEU A 159 10.86 11.75 -0.03
CA LEU A 159 11.00 12.17 1.38
C LEU A 159 10.93 13.70 1.51
N ALA A 160 11.81 14.41 0.81
CA ALA A 160 12.00 15.86 0.98
C ALA A 160 10.84 16.70 0.41
N ASN A 161 10.27 16.30 -0.73
CA ASN A 161 9.21 17.06 -1.38
C ASN A 161 7.81 16.60 -0.99
N GLY A 162 7.63 15.29 -0.79
CA GLY A 162 6.32 14.69 -0.53
C GLY A 162 6.06 14.34 0.93
N GLY A 163 7.08 14.30 1.80
CA GLY A 163 6.89 13.78 3.16
C GLY A 163 6.54 12.29 3.18
N VAL A 164 6.96 11.54 2.16
CA VAL A 164 6.73 10.10 2.05
C VAL A 164 7.71 9.37 2.95
N THR A 165 7.16 8.58 3.88
CA THR A 165 7.95 7.86 4.90
C THR A 165 7.91 6.35 4.72
N THR A 166 6.89 5.84 4.02
CA THR A 166 6.72 4.42 3.72
C THR A 166 6.21 4.29 2.29
N LEU A 167 6.65 3.26 1.58
CA LEU A 167 6.15 2.97 0.25
C LEU A 167 6.23 1.48 -0.07
N GLN A 168 5.31 1.01 -0.89
CA GLN A 168 5.38 -0.32 -1.50
C GLN A 168 6.04 -0.22 -2.87
N ILE A 169 7.10 -1.01 -3.07
CA ILE A 169 7.70 -1.24 -4.38
C ILE A 169 7.19 -2.57 -4.91
N LEU A 170 6.69 -2.56 -6.14
CA LEU A 170 6.01 -3.69 -6.74
C LEU A 170 6.31 -3.76 -8.24
N PRO A 171 6.22 -4.95 -8.86
CA PRO A 171 6.27 -5.07 -10.31
C PRO A 171 5.20 -4.21 -10.98
N GLY A 172 5.35 -3.94 -12.27
CA GLY A 172 4.38 -3.22 -13.10
C GLY A 172 3.16 -4.08 -13.43
N SER A 173 2.56 -3.83 -14.58
CA SER A 173 1.29 -4.44 -15.00
C SER A 173 1.37 -5.16 -16.34
N ALA A 174 2.59 -5.45 -16.81
CA ALA A 174 2.76 -6.21 -18.04
C ALA A 174 2.31 -7.66 -17.88
N ASN A 175 2.46 -8.24 -16.68
CA ASN A 175 2.19 -9.65 -16.38
C ASN A 175 0.85 -9.79 -15.67
N LEU A 176 0.16 -10.92 -15.85
CA LEU A 176 -1.05 -11.23 -15.08
C LEU A 176 -0.72 -11.48 -13.60
N MET A 177 0.41 -12.16 -13.37
CA MET A 177 1.00 -12.41 -12.07
C MET A 177 2.45 -11.95 -12.14
N GLY A 178 2.71 -10.73 -11.67
CA GLY A 178 3.98 -10.03 -11.88
C GLY A 178 5.07 -10.34 -10.86
N GLY A 179 4.70 -10.88 -9.69
CA GLY A 179 5.67 -11.23 -8.64
C GLY A 179 5.39 -10.57 -7.30
N ARG A 180 6.26 -10.82 -6.32
CA ARG A 180 6.14 -10.24 -4.97
C ARG A 180 6.53 -8.77 -4.94
N SER A 181 5.85 -8.00 -4.11
CA SER A 181 6.18 -6.62 -3.77
C SER A 181 6.74 -6.52 -2.35
N VAL A 182 7.48 -5.47 -2.06
CA VAL A 182 8.06 -5.21 -0.73
C VAL A 182 7.65 -3.83 -0.21
N THR A 183 7.34 -3.75 1.09
CA THR A 183 7.12 -2.48 1.77
C THR A 183 8.44 -1.99 2.35
N LEU A 184 8.80 -0.73 2.07
CA LEU A 184 10.02 -0.09 2.52
C LEU A 184 9.72 1.09 3.44
N LYS A 185 10.57 1.27 4.45
CA LYS A 185 10.77 2.55 5.13
C LYS A 185 11.60 3.44 4.19
N ASN A 186 11.16 4.68 3.96
CA ASN A 186 11.85 5.61 3.07
C ASN A 186 13.06 6.26 3.75
N VAL A 187 14.07 5.44 4.02
CA VAL A 187 15.31 5.80 4.71
C VAL A 187 16.50 5.58 3.80
N TYR A 188 17.64 6.16 4.15
CA TYR A 188 18.89 5.80 3.48
C TYR A 188 19.25 4.35 3.81
N GLY A 189 19.63 3.58 2.80
CA GLY A 189 20.06 2.20 2.97
C GLY A 189 21.12 1.85 1.94
N ARG A 190 22.11 1.05 2.34
CA ARG A 190 23.08 0.48 1.37
C ARG A 190 22.54 -0.77 0.69
N THR A 191 21.51 -1.38 1.27
CA THR A 191 20.82 -2.57 0.76
C THR A 191 19.32 -2.37 0.88
N MET A 192 18.56 -3.06 0.03
CA MET A 192 17.09 -3.08 0.12
C MET A 192 16.64 -3.57 1.51
N GLN A 193 17.27 -4.61 2.07
CA GLN A 193 16.91 -5.14 3.40
C GLN A 193 17.09 -4.10 4.52
N ALA A 194 18.03 -3.16 4.37
CA ALA A 194 18.21 -2.06 5.32
C ALA A 194 17.10 -1.00 5.20
N MET A 195 16.30 -1.02 4.12
CA MET A 195 15.09 -0.20 3.94
C MET A 195 13.80 -1.01 4.18
N LYS A 196 13.83 -2.34 4.07
CA LYS A 196 12.66 -3.22 4.20
C LYS A 196 11.94 -2.99 5.52
N PHE A 197 10.64 -2.73 5.45
CA PHE A 197 9.82 -2.45 6.62
C PHE A 197 9.73 -3.71 7.51
N PRO A 198 10.19 -3.67 8.78
CA PRO A 198 10.21 -4.86 9.62
C PRO A 198 8.80 -5.40 9.89
N GLY A 199 8.59 -6.68 9.56
CA GLY A 199 7.33 -7.38 9.81
C GLY A 199 6.18 -6.99 8.89
N ALA A 200 6.41 -6.16 7.85
CA ALA A 200 5.39 -5.93 6.83
C ALA A 200 5.20 -7.22 6.01
N PRO A 201 3.94 -7.64 5.74
CA PRO A 201 3.67 -8.72 4.79
C PRO A 201 4.26 -8.42 3.41
N TYR A 202 4.65 -9.47 2.70
CA TYR A 202 4.83 -9.34 1.26
C TYR A 202 3.49 -9.03 0.60
N GLY A 203 3.53 -8.28 -0.49
CA GLY A 203 2.41 -8.20 -1.40
C GLY A 203 2.65 -9.02 -2.66
N PHE A 204 1.62 -9.19 -3.47
CA PHE A 204 1.68 -9.89 -4.74
C PHE A 204 1.01 -9.05 -5.82
N LYS A 205 1.77 -8.66 -6.84
CA LYS A 205 1.24 -7.87 -7.96
C LYS A 205 0.57 -8.78 -8.98
N MET A 206 -0.70 -8.51 -9.22
CA MET A 206 -1.46 -9.08 -10.34
C MET A 206 -1.95 -7.98 -11.28
N ALA A 207 -2.35 -8.32 -12.51
CA ALA A 207 -2.96 -7.37 -13.44
C ALA A 207 -4.11 -7.96 -14.26
N CYS A 208 -5.17 -7.17 -14.44
CA CYS A 208 -6.27 -7.41 -15.37
C CYS A 208 -6.12 -6.50 -16.61
N GLY A 209 -7.06 -6.53 -17.55
CA GLY A 209 -7.19 -5.46 -18.54
C GLY A 209 -6.31 -5.58 -19.78
N GLU A 210 -6.08 -4.43 -20.41
CA GLU A 210 -5.40 -4.26 -21.69
C GLU A 210 -3.90 -4.54 -21.60
N ASN A 211 -3.26 -4.22 -20.47
CA ASN A 211 -1.81 -4.30 -20.35
C ASN A 211 -1.27 -5.72 -20.60
N PRO A 212 -1.71 -6.77 -19.85
CA PRO A 212 -1.23 -8.13 -20.10
C PRO A 212 -1.57 -8.65 -21.49
N LYS A 213 -2.82 -8.48 -21.93
CA LYS A 213 -3.25 -8.96 -23.25
C LYS A 213 -2.51 -8.28 -24.41
N ARG A 214 -2.10 -7.02 -24.24
CA ARG A 214 -1.34 -6.27 -25.24
C ARG A 214 0.10 -6.76 -25.28
N VAL A 215 0.74 -6.94 -24.13
CA VAL A 215 2.14 -7.37 -24.02
C VAL A 215 2.33 -8.78 -24.58
N TYR A 216 1.49 -9.73 -24.20
CA TYR A 216 1.65 -11.12 -24.65
C TYR A 216 1.04 -11.34 -26.03
N GLY A 217 -0.08 -10.69 -26.34
CA GLY A 217 -0.67 -10.70 -27.67
C GLY A 217 0.27 -10.20 -28.76
N SER A 218 1.05 -9.14 -28.52
CA SER A 218 2.04 -8.65 -29.48
C SER A 218 3.21 -9.63 -29.70
N LYS A 219 3.45 -10.53 -28.74
CA LYS A 219 4.45 -11.61 -28.82
C LYS A 219 3.87 -12.91 -29.41
N GLY A 220 2.63 -12.90 -29.90
CA GLY A 220 1.95 -14.10 -30.39
C GLY A 220 1.71 -15.16 -29.31
N ARG A 221 1.67 -14.75 -28.03
CA ARG A 221 1.54 -15.62 -26.86
C ARG A 221 0.25 -15.32 -26.10
N MET A 222 -0.34 -16.34 -25.47
CA MET A 222 -1.44 -16.16 -24.54
C MET A 222 -0.96 -15.43 -23.26
N PRO A 223 -1.70 -14.44 -22.72
CA PRO A 223 -3.02 -13.97 -23.17
C PRO A 223 -2.97 -12.90 -24.28
N SER A 224 -3.95 -12.93 -25.19
CA SER A 224 -4.21 -11.87 -26.19
C SER A 224 -5.62 -11.27 -26.08
N THR A 225 -6.42 -11.75 -25.12
CA THR A 225 -7.78 -11.30 -24.85
C THR A 225 -8.04 -11.26 -23.34
N ARG A 226 -9.07 -10.53 -22.90
CA ARG A 226 -9.51 -10.53 -21.49
C ARG A 226 -9.94 -11.91 -21.02
N MET A 227 -10.57 -12.70 -21.88
CA MET A 227 -10.89 -14.12 -21.60
C MET A 227 -9.61 -14.94 -21.41
N GLY A 228 -8.58 -14.68 -22.22
CA GLY A 228 -7.26 -15.29 -22.07
C GLY A 228 -6.59 -14.92 -20.74
N ASN A 229 -6.73 -13.66 -20.29
CA ASN A 229 -6.25 -13.23 -18.97
C ASN A 229 -6.85 -14.15 -17.88
N VAL A 230 -8.18 -14.22 -17.83
CA VAL A 230 -8.90 -15.02 -16.84
C VAL A 230 -8.57 -16.51 -16.94
N ALA A 231 -8.45 -17.06 -18.15
CA ALA A 231 -8.11 -18.47 -18.35
C ALA A 231 -6.73 -18.83 -17.79
N VAL A 232 -5.73 -17.96 -17.99
CA VAL A 232 -4.37 -18.15 -17.46
C VAL A 232 -4.37 -18.05 -15.95
N ASP A 233 -4.99 -17.01 -15.37
CA ASP A 233 -5.05 -16.84 -13.92
C ASP A 233 -5.77 -18.00 -13.24
N ARG A 234 -6.97 -18.35 -13.74
CA ARG A 234 -7.79 -19.43 -13.18
C ARG A 234 -7.06 -20.77 -13.21
N THR A 235 -6.37 -21.08 -14.31
CA THR A 235 -5.57 -22.31 -14.43
C THR A 235 -4.38 -22.31 -13.47
N THR A 236 -3.75 -21.16 -13.28
CA THR A 236 -2.60 -21.02 -12.38
C THR A 236 -3.01 -21.18 -10.92
N TRP A 237 -4.13 -20.59 -10.50
CA TRP A 237 -4.67 -20.80 -9.17
C TRP A 237 -5.09 -22.25 -8.90
N LEU A 238 -5.66 -22.95 -9.88
CA LEU A 238 -5.96 -24.39 -9.73
C LEU A 238 -4.69 -25.22 -9.46
N ARG A 239 -3.57 -24.87 -10.11
CA ARG A 239 -2.25 -25.49 -9.83
C ARG A 239 -1.76 -25.15 -8.43
N ALA A 240 -1.92 -23.89 -7.99
CA ALA A 240 -1.55 -23.46 -6.64
C ALA A 240 -2.33 -24.23 -5.57
N LYS A 241 -3.65 -24.42 -5.74
CA LYS A 241 -4.47 -25.23 -4.79
C LYS A 241 -4.04 -26.69 -4.73
N GLU A 242 -3.57 -27.25 -5.84
CA GLU A 242 -3.04 -28.62 -5.83
C GLU A 242 -1.67 -28.69 -5.14
N TYR A 243 -0.83 -27.68 -5.34
CA TYR A 243 0.45 -27.56 -4.63
C TYR A 243 0.24 -27.42 -3.12
N ASP A 244 -0.66 -26.53 -2.72
CA ASP A 244 -1.06 -26.26 -1.34
C ASP A 244 -1.51 -27.54 -0.61
N ARG A 245 -2.45 -28.29 -1.19
CA ARG A 245 -2.91 -29.57 -0.62
C ARG A 245 -1.80 -30.60 -0.40
N LYS A 246 -0.79 -30.64 -1.28
CA LYS A 246 0.34 -31.57 -1.14
C LYS A 246 1.20 -31.18 0.06
N TRP A 247 1.43 -29.88 0.24
CA TRP A 247 2.19 -29.37 1.38
C TRP A 247 1.42 -29.48 2.70
N ASP A 248 0.14 -29.14 2.72
CA ASP A 248 -0.73 -29.34 3.90
C ASP A 248 -0.71 -30.79 4.37
N LYS A 249 -0.82 -31.73 3.42
CA LYS A 249 -0.73 -33.16 3.71
C LYS A 249 0.63 -33.52 4.32
N TYR A 250 1.73 -33.04 3.74
CA TYR A 250 3.06 -33.28 4.28
C TYR A 250 3.24 -32.68 5.67
N GLU A 251 2.75 -31.47 5.91
CA GLU A 251 2.84 -30.80 7.21
C GLU A 251 2.03 -31.55 8.28
N ALA A 252 0.83 -32.03 7.93
CA ALA A 252 -0.08 -32.76 8.82
C ALA A 252 0.34 -34.21 9.08
N ASP A 253 0.81 -34.94 8.06
CA ASP A 253 1.04 -36.39 8.13
C ASP A 253 2.54 -36.76 8.14
N GLY A 254 3.42 -35.87 7.70
CA GLY A 254 4.84 -36.14 7.47
C GLY A 254 5.09 -36.96 6.19
N GLY A 255 6.27 -37.58 6.10
CA GLY A 255 6.67 -38.39 4.94
C GLY A 255 7.68 -37.69 4.04
N GLU A 256 7.62 -37.97 2.74
CA GLU A 256 8.46 -37.31 1.74
C GLU A 256 7.87 -35.92 1.41
N ALA A 257 8.71 -34.88 1.50
CA ALA A 257 8.29 -33.52 1.20
C ALA A 257 7.94 -33.37 -0.29
N PRO A 258 6.86 -32.64 -0.65
CA PRO A 258 6.58 -32.31 -2.03
C PRO A 258 7.75 -31.55 -2.66
N ALA A 259 7.92 -31.71 -3.99
CA ALA A 259 8.90 -30.92 -4.73
C ALA A 259 8.55 -29.42 -4.63
N ARG A 260 9.55 -28.61 -4.28
CA ARG A 260 9.39 -27.16 -4.10
C ARG A 260 9.35 -26.43 -5.44
N ASP A 261 8.42 -25.48 -5.57
CA ASP A 261 8.31 -24.53 -6.69
C ASP A 261 8.13 -23.12 -6.11
N ILE A 262 9.10 -22.24 -6.34
CA ILE A 262 9.15 -20.90 -5.72
C ILE A 262 7.96 -20.02 -6.16
N GLY A 263 7.50 -20.18 -7.40
CA GLY A 263 6.31 -19.46 -7.87
C GLY A 263 5.06 -19.96 -7.15
N MET A 264 4.93 -21.27 -6.96
CA MET A 264 3.82 -21.83 -6.19
C MET A 264 3.91 -21.54 -4.69
N ASP A 265 5.11 -21.40 -4.11
CA ASP A 265 5.30 -20.94 -2.72
C ASP A 265 4.67 -19.55 -2.52
N THR A 266 4.84 -18.64 -3.48
CA THR A 266 4.18 -17.32 -3.48
C THR A 266 2.67 -17.46 -3.52
N LEU A 267 2.13 -18.28 -4.41
CA LEU A 267 0.69 -18.44 -4.54
C LEU A 267 0.07 -19.15 -3.33
N ARG A 268 0.78 -20.10 -2.72
CA ARG A 268 0.39 -20.71 -1.44
C ARG A 268 0.32 -19.66 -0.33
N GLY A 269 1.34 -18.82 -0.20
CA GLY A 269 1.32 -17.71 0.76
C GLY A 269 0.15 -16.72 0.53
N VAL A 270 -0.33 -16.56 -0.71
CA VAL A 270 -1.55 -15.80 -0.99
C VAL A 270 -2.81 -16.55 -0.53
N LEU A 271 -2.91 -17.86 -0.77
CA LEU A 271 -4.03 -18.69 -0.31
C LEU A 271 -4.12 -18.73 1.22
N ASP A 272 -2.97 -18.72 1.90
CA ASP A 272 -2.87 -18.68 3.37
C ASP A 272 -3.16 -17.29 3.97
N GLY A 273 -3.23 -16.26 3.12
CA GLY A 273 -3.43 -14.87 3.54
C GLY A 273 -2.18 -14.19 4.10
N GLU A 274 -1.01 -14.82 3.98
CA GLU A 274 0.30 -14.26 4.39
C GLU A 274 0.82 -13.21 3.40
N ILE A 275 0.47 -13.35 2.11
CA ILE A 275 0.87 -12.45 1.03
C ILE A 275 -0.37 -11.71 0.49
N LEU A 276 -0.31 -10.38 0.52
CA LEU A 276 -1.45 -9.51 0.21
C LEU A 276 -1.56 -9.24 -1.30
N VAL A 277 -2.73 -9.47 -1.92
CA VAL A 277 -2.89 -9.27 -3.38
C VAL A 277 -3.15 -7.81 -3.71
N HIS A 278 -2.26 -7.23 -4.52
CA HIS A 278 -2.38 -5.90 -5.12
C HIS A 278 -2.61 -6.03 -6.63
N ASN A 279 -3.83 -5.79 -7.07
CA ASN A 279 -4.23 -6.10 -8.44
C ASN A 279 -4.43 -4.83 -9.27
N HIS A 280 -3.57 -4.60 -10.26
CA HIS A 280 -3.77 -3.59 -11.29
C HIS A 280 -5.06 -3.86 -12.08
N CYS A 281 -6.01 -2.93 -12.06
CA CYS A 281 -7.22 -3.06 -12.87
C CYS A 281 -7.87 -1.69 -13.06
N TYR A 282 -8.44 -1.43 -14.25
CA TYR A 282 -9.10 -0.15 -14.51
C TYR A 282 -10.62 -0.25 -14.43
N ARG A 283 -11.19 -1.20 -15.16
CA ARG A 283 -12.63 -1.29 -15.40
C ARG A 283 -13.37 -2.02 -14.29
N ALA A 284 -14.61 -1.58 -14.06
CA ALA A 284 -15.47 -2.11 -13.02
C ALA A 284 -15.85 -3.58 -13.26
N ASP A 285 -16.16 -3.95 -14.50
CA ASP A 285 -16.52 -5.32 -14.87
C ASP A 285 -15.34 -6.29 -14.71
N GLU A 286 -14.12 -5.86 -15.02
CA GLU A 286 -12.92 -6.67 -14.83
C GLU A 286 -12.59 -6.85 -13.35
N MET A 287 -12.73 -5.79 -12.53
CA MET A 287 -12.60 -5.91 -11.08
C MET A 287 -13.61 -6.91 -10.50
N ALA A 288 -14.87 -6.87 -10.95
CA ALA A 288 -15.90 -7.83 -10.53
C ALA A 288 -15.50 -9.29 -10.86
N VAL A 289 -15.02 -9.54 -12.08
CA VAL A 289 -14.55 -10.88 -12.50
C VAL A 289 -13.36 -11.35 -11.67
N VAL A 290 -12.38 -10.47 -11.40
CA VAL A 290 -11.23 -10.83 -10.54
C VAL A 290 -11.70 -11.17 -9.12
N MET A 291 -12.64 -10.43 -8.55
CA MET A 291 -13.18 -10.75 -7.23
C MET A 291 -13.96 -12.07 -7.22
N ASP A 292 -14.66 -12.43 -8.30
CA ASP A 292 -15.36 -13.71 -8.41
C ASP A 292 -14.40 -14.89 -8.54
N MET A 293 -13.31 -14.71 -9.31
CA MET A 293 -12.21 -15.67 -9.35
C MET A 293 -11.54 -15.84 -7.98
N ALA A 294 -11.32 -14.73 -7.25
CA ALA A 294 -10.79 -14.77 -5.90
C ALA A 294 -11.67 -15.62 -4.96
N ASN A 295 -12.99 -15.45 -5.05
CA ASN A 295 -13.95 -16.26 -4.31
C ASN A 295 -13.95 -17.74 -4.73
N GLU A 296 -13.82 -18.06 -6.03
CA GLU A 296 -13.70 -19.45 -6.51
C GLU A 296 -12.44 -20.13 -5.93
N MET A 297 -11.33 -19.41 -5.89
CA MET A 297 -10.04 -19.96 -5.52
C MET A 297 -9.82 -19.97 -4.01
N GLY A 298 -10.43 -19.05 -3.27
CA GLY A 298 -10.31 -18.93 -1.82
C GLY A 298 -9.24 -17.95 -1.36
N TYR A 299 -8.87 -16.97 -2.20
CA TYR A 299 -8.00 -15.86 -1.80
C TYR A 299 -8.78 -14.54 -1.75
N LYS A 300 -8.16 -13.49 -1.19
CA LYS A 300 -8.73 -12.14 -1.13
C LYS A 300 -7.88 -11.14 -1.90
N VAL A 301 -8.53 -10.29 -2.70
CA VAL A 301 -7.87 -9.07 -3.23
C VAL A 301 -7.78 -8.05 -2.11
N THR A 302 -6.58 -7.57 -1.79
CA THR A 302 -6.39 -6.54 -0.77
C THR A 302 -6.74 -5.16 -1.33
N ALA A 303 -6.17 -4.81 -2.48
CA ALA A 303 -6.46 -3.56 -3.15
C ALA A 303 -6.46 -3.71 -4.68
N PHE A 304 -7.40 -3.06 -5.35
CA PHE A 304 -7.28 -2.77 -6.77
C PHE A 304 -6.49 -1.48 -6.97
N HIS A 305 -5.47 -1.54 -7.82
CA HIS A 305 -4.62 -0.41 -8.15
C HIS A 305 -5.11 0.25 -9.45
N HIS A 306 -4.99 1.58 -9.51
CA HIS A 306 -5.58 2.49 -10.50
C HIS A 306 -7.10 2.58 -10.40
N ALA A 307 -7.79 1.44 -10.50
CA ALA A 307 -9.20 1.26 -10.19
C ALA A 307 -10.08 2.40 -10.73
N VAL A 308 -9.83 2.80 -11.99
CA VAL A 308 -10.37 4.03 -12.59
C VAL A 308 -11.90 4.07 -12.57
N GLU A 309 -12.56 2.91 -12.71
CA GLU A 309 -14.01 2.79 -12.68
C GLU A 309 -14.57 2.25 -11.35
N SER A 310 -13.76 2.18 -10.28
CA SER A 310 -14.19 1.55 -9.02
C SER A 310 -15.38 2.26 -8.36
N TYR A 311 -15.57 3.56 -8.60
CA TYR A 311 -16.77 4.30 -8.19
C TYR A 311 -18.09 3.64 -8.65
N LYS A 312 -18.07 2.85 -9.74
CA LYS A 312 -19.27 2.15 -10.25
C LYS A 312 -19.63 0.90 -9.44
N ILE A 313 -18.71 0.38 -8.64
CA ILE A 313 -18.84 -0.89 -7.90
C ILE A 313 -18.41 -0.75 -6.43
N ALA A 314 -18.51 0.47 -5.88
CA ALA A 314 -18.12 0.78 -4.51
C ALA A 314 -18.82 -0.11 -3.46
N ASP A 315 -20.08 -0.47 -3.71
CA ASP A 315 -20.86 -1.40 -2.90
C ASP A 315 -20.27 -2.83 -2.92
N LEU A 316 -19.88 -3.34 -4.09
CA LEU A 316 -19.26 -4.65 -4.22
C LEU A 316 -17.91 -4.71 -3.49
N LEU A 317 -17.10 -3.65 -3.65
CA LEU A 317 -15.80 -3.51 -3.00
C LEU A 317 -15.95 -3.48 -1.47
N LYS A 318 -16.90 -2.68 -0.96
CA LYS A 318 -17.23 -2.61 0.46
C LYS A 318 -17.68 -3.97 1.01
N ALA A 319 -18.58 -4.65 0.31
CA ALA A 319 -19.12 -5.94 0.74
C ALA A 319 -18.03 -7.02 0.90
N ARG A 320 -16.97 -6.94 0.09
CA ARG A 320 -15.83 -7.88 0.12
C ARG A 320 -14.63 -7.35 0.94
N GLY A 321 -14.74 -6.14 1.49
CA GLY A 321 -13.64 -5.49 2.22
C GLY A 321 -12.38 -5.33 1.37
N VAL A 322 -12.55 -4.98 0.09
CA VAL A 322 -11.48 -4.74 -0.89
C VAL A 322 -11.28 -3.24 -1.02
N CYS A 323 -10.02 -2.79 -0.99
CA CYS A 323 -9.70 -1.38 -1.14
C CYS A 323 -9.49 -0.96 -2.61
N SER A 324 -9.52 0.35 -2.87
CA SER A 324 -9.15 0.94 -4.16
C SER A 324 -8.08 2.00 -3.99
N ALA A 325 -6.93 1.80 -4.64
CA ALA A 325 -5.89 2.80 -4.79
C ALA A 325 -6.08 3.47 -6.16
N VAL A 326 -6.49 4.74 -6.16
CA VAL A 326 -6.86 5.46 -7.39
C VAL A 326 -5.94 6.66 -7.62
N TRP A 327 -5.96 7.20 -8.85
CA TRP A 327 -5.45 8.54 -9.12
C TRP A 327 -6.53 9.59 -8.92
N ALA A 328 -6.12 10.85 -8.73
CA ALA A 328 -7.04 11.96 -8.67
C ALA A 328 -7.57 12.34 -10.06
N ASP A 329 -6.72 12.33 -11.09
CA ASP A 329 -7.05 12.83 -12.42
C ASP A 329 -6.25 12.22 -13.58
N TRP A 330 -5.55 11.10 -13.39
CA TRP A 330 -4.83 10.43 -14.49
C TRP A 330 -5.72 9.42 -15.22
N TRP A 331 -6.25 9.83 -16.37
CA TRP A 331 -7.19 9.03 -17.19
C TRP A 331 -7.06 9.36 -18.69
N GLY A 332 -7.75 8.61 -19.56
CA GLY A 332 -7.88 8.92 -21.00
C GLY A 332 -6.70 8.50 -21.90
N PHE A 333 -5.66 7.87 -21.36
CA PHE A 333 -4.47 7.45 -22.12
C PHE A 333 -4.61 6.09 -22.83
N LYS A 334 -5.70 5.36 -22.54
CA LYS A 334 -6.16 4.14 -23.21
C LYS A 334 -7.65 3.91 -22.94
N MET A 335 -8.28 3.01 -23.71
CA MET A 335 -9.73 2.80 -23.65
C MET A 335 -10.22 2.37 -22.26
N GLU A 336 -9.55 1.44 -21.59
CA GLU A 336 -9.94 1.04 -20.23
C GLU A 336 -9.75 2.12 -19.16
N SER A 337 -8.97 3.16 -19.44
CA SER A 337 -8.78 4.32 -18.55
C SER A 337 -9.69 5.50 -18.91
N TYR A 338 -10.57 5.37 -19.90
CA TYR A 338 -11.25 6.51 -20.50
C TYR A 338 -12.39 7.06 -19.64
N ASP A 339 -13.04 6.22 -18.83
CA ASP A 339 -14.17 6.62 -17.98
C ASP A 339 -13.75 7.02 -16.55
N GLY A 340 -12.62 7.72 -16.47
CA GLY A 340 -12.09 8.28 -15.23
C GLY A 340 -12.75 9.61 -14.88
N ILE A 341 -13.02 9.80 -13.59
CA ILE A 341 -13.63 11.02 -13.04
C ILE A 341 -12.86 11.49 -11.80
N GLY A 342 -12.84 12.80 -11.58
CA GLY A 342 -12.13 13.40 -10.43
C GLY A 342 -12.76 13.08 -9.08
N GLU A 343 -14.02 12.62 -9.08
CA GLU A 343 -14.81 12.29 -7.89
C GLU A 343 -14.63 10.83 -7.45
N ASN A 344 -13.91 10.00 -8.20
CA ASN A 344 -13.83 8.54 -7.98
C ASN A 344 -13.53 8.19 -6.52
N LEU A 345 -12.43 8.72 -5.98
CA LEU A 345 -12.00 8.49 -4.60
C LEU A 345 -13.09 8.92 -3.59
N ALA A 346 -13.64 10.12 -3.75
CA ALA A 346 -14.66 10.64 -2.83
C ALA A 346 -15.99 9.87 -2.90
N LEU A 347 -16.35 9.32 -4.06
CA LEU A 347 -17.54 8.48 -4.23
C LEU A 347 -17.39 7.13 -3.53
N LEU A 348 -16.21 6.50 -3.64
CA LEU A 348 -15.89 5.27 -2.92
C LEU A 348 -15.97 5.48 -1.41
N ASP A 349 -15.30 6.52 -0.93
CA ASP A 349 -15.25 6.87 0.48
C ASP A 349 -16.66 7.20 1.04
N ARG A 350 -17.47 7.96 0.31
CA ARG A 350 -18.87 8.26 0.67
C ARG A 350 -19.74 6.99 0.78
N GLN A 351 -19.47 5.96 -0.03
CA GLN A 351 -20.16 4.66 0.08
C GLN A 351 -19.66 3.85 1.29
N GLY A 352 -18.56 4.25 1.91
CA GLY A 352 -17.86 3.53 2.97
C GLY A 352 -16.99 2.39 2.45
N ALA A 353 -16.59 2.44 1.18
CA ALA A 353 -15.56 1.56 0.65
C ALA A 353 -14.17 2.08 1.06
N CYS A 354 -13.21 1.17 1.23
CA CYS A 354 -11.83 1.55 1.52
C CYS A 354 -11.19 2.17 0.27
N ALA A 355 -10.74 3.42 0.36
CA ALA A 355 -10.13 4.14 -0.76
C ALA A 355 -8.88 4.91 -0.33
N MET A 356 -7.92 5.04 -1.24
CA MET A 356 -6.67 5.77 -1.04
C MET A 356 -6.13 6.30 -2.35
N ILE A 357 -5.18 7.23 -2.26
CA ILE A 357 -4.43 7.73 -3.41
C ILE A 357 -3.11 6.96 -3.54
N HIS A 358 -2.59 6.86 -4.76
CA HIS A 358 -1.22 6.38 -5.03
C HIS A 358 -0.58 7.20 -6.15
N SER A 359 0.74 7.06 -6.34
CA SER A 359 1.45 7.81 -7.38
C SER A 359 1.46 7.11 -8.72
N ASP A 360 2.01 5.89 -8.78
CA ASP A 360 2.44 5.21 -10.01
C ASP A 360 3.40 6.05 -10.88
N ASP A 361 4.06 7.07 -10.28
CA ASP A 361 4.94 8.00 -10.99
C ASP A 361 6.00 8.61 -10.07
N ALA A 362 7.24 8.68 -10.57
CA ALA A 362 8.39 9.18 -9.83
C ALA A 362 8.33 10.69 -9.50
N ASN A 363 7.48 11.45 -10.19
CA ASN A 363 7.20 12.85 -9.86
C ASN A 363 5.92 12.99 -9.00
N GLY A 364 4.89 12.20 -9.29
CA GLY A 364 3.62 12.17 -8.58
C GLY A 364 3.78 11.80 -7.10
N ILE A 365 4.69 10.88 -6.78
CA ILE A 365 4.99 10.48 -5.39
C ILE A 365 5.41 11.65 -4.50
N GLN A 366 5.98 12.69 -5.09
CA GLN A 366 6.42 13.90 -4.39
C GLN A 366 5.27 14.86 -4.05
N ARG A 367 4.03 14.55 -4.48
CA ARG A 367 2.89 15.48 -4.48
C ARG A 367 1.56 14.81 -4.13
N LEU A 368 1.56 13.65 -3.48
CA LEU A 368 0.33 12.92 -3.15
C LEU A 368 -0.66 13.74 -2.29
N ASN A 369 -0.14 14.62 -1.43
CA ASN A 369 -0.95 15.61 -0.71
C ASN A 369 -1.72 16.55 -1.66
N GLN A 370 -1.09 16.97 -2.77
CA GLN A 370 -1.73 17.79 -3.80
C GLN A 370 -2.74 16.96 -4.61
N GLU A 371 -2.47 15.68 -4.88
CA GLU A 371 -3.43 14.78 -5.52
C GLU A 371 -4.71 14.65 -4.69
N VAL A 372 -4.60 14.49 -3.36
CA VAL A 372 -5.78 14.52 -2.48
C VAL A 372 -6.47 15.90 -2.48
N ALA A 373 -5.72 17.00 -2.55
CA ALA A 373 -6.32 18.33 -2.67
C ALA A 373 -7.17 18.47 -3.94
N LYS A 374 -6.74 17.88 -5.07
CA LYS A 374 -7.56 17.80 -6.30
C LYS A 374 -8.85 17.02 -6.06
N VAL A 375 -8.78 15.87 -5.38
CA VAL A 375 -9.96 15.07 -5.00
C VAL A 375 -10.94 15.88 -4.14
N ILE A 376 -10.44 16.60 -3.11
CA ILE A 376 -11.29 17.50 -2.29
C ILE A 376 -11.98 18.55 -3.16
N GLY A 377 -11.26 19.11 -4.15
CA GLY A 377 -11.80 20.06 -5.11
C GLY A 377 -12.93 19.46 -5.97
N SER A 378 -12.72 18.26 -6.51
CA SER A 378 -13.73 17.52 -7.29
C SER A 378 -14.95 17.15 -6.44
N ALA A 379 -14.73 16.59 -5.25
CA ALA A 379 -15.77 16.28 -4.28
C ALA A 379 -16.65 17.51 -3.96
N ARG A 380 -16.02 18.67 -3.72
CA ARG A 380 -16.75 19.92 -3.46
C ARG A 380 -17.62 20.34 -4.64
N ARG A 381 -17.11 20.26 -5.88
CA ARG A 381 -17.91 20.57 -7.08
C ARG A 381 -19.10 19.63 -7.24
N ALA A 382 -18.94 18.37 -6.82
CA ALA A 382 -20.00 17.37 -6.81
C ALA A 382 -20.91 17.41 -5.57
N GLY A 383 -20.73 18.37 -4.65
CA GLY A 383 -21.53 18.48 -3.43
C GLY A 383 -21.25 17.40 -2.39
N ILE A 384 -20.10 16.74 -2.44
CA ILE A 384 -19.65 15.73 -1.48
C ILE A 384 -18.80 16.42 -0.40
N PRO A 385 -19.27 16.48 0.86
CA PRO A 385 -18.49 17.09 1.93
C PRO A 385 -17.32 16.18 2.30
N VAL A 386 -16.13 16.74 2.32
CA VAL A 386 -14.90 16.06 2.75
C VAL A 386 -14.13 17.04 3.64
N THR A 387 -13.86 16.65 4.89
CA THR A 387 -13.00 17.43 5.79
C THR A 387 -11.53 17.10 5.54
N LYS A 388 -10.64 18.00 5.94
CA LYS A 388 -9.19 17.84 5.71
C LYS A 388 -8.61 16.67 6.49
N GLU A 389 -9.01 16.55 7.75
CA GLU A 389 -8.63 15.46 8.63
C GLU A 389 -9.09 14.10 8.12
N HIS A 390 -10.30 14.02 7.57
CA HIS A 390 -10.78 12.80 6.92
C HIS A 390 -10.03 12.51 5.61
N ALA A 391 -9.81 13.53 4.78
CA ALA A 391 -9.06 13.36 3.53
C ALA A 391 -7.62 12.86 3.74
N TRP A 392 -6.99 13.21 4.88
CA TRP A 392 -5.65 12.71 5.20
C TRP A 392 -5.61 11.20 5.43
N THR A 393 -6.74 10.56 5.77
CA THR A 393 -6.79 9.09 5.91
C THR A 393 -6.45 8.37 4.60
N TRP A 394 -6.70 9.00 3.45
CA TRP A 394 -6.40 8.49 2.11
C TRP A 394 -4.90 8.46 1.77
N LEU A 395 -4.06 9.10 2.60
CA LEU A 395 -2.59 9.19 2.46
C LEU A 395 -1.83 8.43 3.55
N ALA A 396 -2.52 8.03 4.62
CA ALA A 396 -1.90 7.54 5.84
C ALA A 396 -2.51 6.21 6.29
N ILE A 397 -3.59 6.22 7.07
CA ILE A 397 -4.10 4.98 7.67
C ILE A 397 -4.71 4.00 6.64
N ASN A 398 -5.32 4.48 5.56
CA ASN A 398 -5.89 3.60 4.53
C ASN A 398 -4.82 2.83 3.75
N PRO A 399 -3.76 3.48 3.21
CA PRO A 399 -2.64 2.73 2.65
C PRO A 399 -1.93 1.85 3.68
N ALA A 400 -1.79 2.28 4.95
CA ALA A 400 -1.24 1.41 5.99
C ALA A 400 -2.05 0.10 6.18
N ARG A 401 -3.38 0.17 6.10
CA ARG A 401 -4.27 -1.00 6.17
C ARG A 401 -4.11 -1.91 4.96
N ALA A 402 -4.01 -1.33 3.77
CA ALA A 402 -3.78 -2.09 2.54
C ALA A 402 -2.42 -2.82 2.54
N LEU A 403 -1.43 -2.28 3.26
CA LEU A 403 -0.11 -2.90 3.44
C LEU A 403 -0.01 -3.83 4.66
N GLY A 404 -1.05 -3.92 5.50
CA GLY A 404 -1.02 -4.73 6.73
C GLY A 404 -0.14 -4.18 7.86
N ILE A 405 0.17 -2.87 7.85
CA ILE A 405 1.06 -2.20 8.82
C ILE A 405 0.35 -1.14 9.68
N ASP A 406 -0.97 -1.01 9.57
CA ASP A 406 -1.79 0.00 10.25
C ASP A 406 -1.73 -0.09 11.78
N ARG A 407 -1.41 -1.26 12.33
CA ARG A 407 -1.21 -1.44 13.78
C ARG A 407 0.00 -0.66 14.30
N VAL A 408 1.01 -0.40 13.47
CA VAL A 408 2.28 0.19 13.92
C VAL A 408 2.59 1.54 13.31
N THR A 409 2.01 1.93 12.17
CA THR A 409 2.20 3.27 11.56
C THR A 409 0.90 3.81 10.94
N GLY A 410 0.97 4.94 10.22
CA GLY A 410 -0.15 5.55 9.50
C GLY A 410 -1.05 6.47 10.34
N SER A 411 -0.77 6.65 11.64
CA SER A 411 -1.45 7.65 12.47
C SER A 411 -0.60 8.15 13.64
N LEU A 412 -0.88 9.37 14.10
CA LEU A 412 -0.26 9.98 15.28
C LEU A 412 -0.97 9.51 16.56
N LYS A 413 -0.81 8.23 16.87
CA LYS A 413 -1.41 7.58 18.04
C LYS A 413 -0.35 7.02 18.96
N ALA A 414 -0.52 7.21 20.26
CA ALA A 414 0.42 6.72 21.26
C ALA A 414 0.77 5.23 21.04
N GLY A 415 2.06 4.92 21.06
CA GLY A 415 2.60 3.58 20.83
C GLY A 415 2.92 3.24 19.37
N LYS A 416 2.36 3.96 18.39
CA LYS A 416 2.74 3.82 16.97
C LYS A 416 4.11 4.44 16.69
N MET A 417 4.72 4.01 15.60
CA MET A 417 5.98 4.54 15.07
C MET A 417 5.89 6.05 14.87
N ALA A 418 6.97 6.75 15.21
CA ALA A 418 7.08 8.20 15.05
C ALA A 418 7.48 8.59 13.62
N ASP A 419 6.64 8.23 12.66
CA ASP A 419 6.71 8.66 11.26
C ASP A 419 5.90 9.95 11.10
N VAL A 420 6.58 11.10 11.22
CA VAL A 420 5.95 12.42 11.42
C VAL A 420 6.45 13.41 10.39
N VAL A 421 5.56 14.27 9.87
CA VAL A 421 5.91 15.39 8.99
C VAL A 421 5.43 16.69 9.60
N LEU A 422 6.33 17.65 9.72
CA LEU A 422 6.01 19.05 9.99
C LEU A 422 6.00 19.78 8.66
N TRP A 423 4.86 20.37 8.30
CA TRP A 423 4.64 21.13 7.08
C TRP A 423 4.71 22.61 7.36
N ASN A 424 5.30 23.39 6.46
CA ASN A 424 5.41 24.86 6.62
C ASN A 424 4.07 25.62 6.48
N GLY A 425 2.96 24.92 6.29
CA GLY A 425 1.61 25.44 6.15
C GLY A 425 0.59 24.31 5.97
N ASP A 426 -0.60 24.65 5.48
CA ASP A 426 -1.66 23.69 5.18
C ASP A 426 -1.21 22.65 4.14
N PRO A 427 -1.14 21.35 4.47
CA PRO A 427 -0.52 20.35 3.61
C PRO A 427 -1.27 20.13 2.29
N PHE A 428 -2.51 20.62 2.14
CA PHE A 428 -3.25 20.58 0.88
C PHE A 428 -3.01 21.79 -0.04
N SER A 429 -2.18 22.75 0.38
CA SER A 429 -1.78 23.90 -0.44
C SER A 429 -0.64 23.53 -1.40
N VAL A 430 -0.71 24.04 -2.64
CA VAL A 430 0.37 23.88 -3.63
C VAL A 430 1.67 24.61 -3.26
N TYR A 431 1.60 25.58 -2.33
CA TYR A 431 2.77 26.31 -1.81
C TYR A 431 3.44 25.62 -0.62
N THR A 432 2.76 24.64 -0.03
CA THR A 432 3.25 23.98 1.17
C THR A 432 4.26 22.89 0.84
N ARG A 433 5.30 22.81 1.66
CA ARG A 433 6.39 21.84 1.58
C ARG A 433 6.59 21.20 2.96
N PRO A 434 7.09 19.95 3.03
CA PRO A 434 7.67 19.45 4.26
C PRO A 434 8.75 20.43 4.74
N GLU A 435 8.71 20.79 6.01
CA GLU A 435 9.79 21.52 6.67
C GLU A 435 10.73 20.56 7.38
N LYS A 436 10.16 19.54 8.05
CA LYS A 436 10.92 18.48 8.71
C LYS A 436 10.19 17.15 8.55
N VAL A 437 10.95 16.08 8.35
CA VAL A 437 10.43 14.71 8.29
C VAL A 437 11.20 13.83 9.26
N TRP A 438 10.45 13.11 10.09
CA TRP A 438 10.95 12.10 10.99
C TRP A 438 10.45 10.72 10.57
N ILE A 439 11.32 9.72 10.62
CA ILE A 439 10.97 8.31 10.49
C ILE A 439 11.48 7.60 11.73
N ASP A 440 10.58 6.91 12.43
CA ASP A 440 10.86 6.32 13.74
C ASP A 440 11.57 7.33 14.68
N GLY A 441 11.09 8.58 14.68
CA GLY A 441 11.57 9.67 15.54
C GLY A 441 12.96 10.21 15.20
N ALA A 442 13.65 9.65 14.20
CA ALA A 442 14.91 10.19 13.69
C ALA A 442 14.63 11.28 12.65
N LEU A 443 15.27 12.44 12.80
CA LEU A 443 15.13 13.55 11.85
C LEU A 443 15.93 13.23 10.57
N LEU A 444 15.23 12.88 9.49
CA LEU A 444 15.85 12.50 8.21
C LEU A 444 15.83 13.61 7.16
N TYR A 445 14.96 14.60 7.35
CA TYR A 445 14.92 15.79 6.51
C TYR A 445 14.69 17.04 7.35
N ASP A 446 15.47 18.09 7.06
CA ASP A 446 15.25 19.43 7.59
C ASP A 446 15.50 20.47 6.48
N ALA A 447 14.43 21.15 6.06
CA ALA A 447 14.51 22.20 5.04
C ALA A 447 15.47 23.33 5.43
N ASN A 448 15.76 23.52 6.72
CA ASN A 448 16.63 24.58 7.22
C ASN A 448 18.06 24.11 7.57
N ASP A 449 18.39 22.82 7.42
CA ASP A 449 19.75 22.29 7.60
C ASP A 449 20.22 21.61 6.31
N PRO A 450 21.11 22.24 5.52
CA PRO A 450 21.64 21.66 4.29
C PRO A 450 22.27 20.26 4.46
N ARG A 451 22.76 19.91 5.65
CA ARG A 451 23.35 18.59 5.93
C ARG A 451 22.32 17.47 6.05
N LEU A 452 21.06 17.82 6.23
CA LEU A 452 19.92 16.92 6.33
C LEU A 452 19.03 17.00 5.08
N ARG A 453 19.54 17.55 3.98
CA ARG A 453 18.88 17.49 2.68
C ARG A 453 19.40 16.25 1.93
N PRO A 454 18.52 15.34 1.47
CA PRO A 454 18.94 14.18 0.70
C PRO A 454 19.74 14.61 -0.54
N VAL A 455 20.97 14.11 -0.62
CA VAL A 455 21.80 14.17 -1.83
C VAL A 455 22.22 12.74 -2.11
N SER A 456 21.86 12.23 -3.30
CA SER A 456 22.34 10.91 -3.71
C SER A 456 23.82 11.01 -4.08
N ASP A 457 24.64 10.06 -3.63
CA ASP A 457 26.04 9.99 -4.00
C ASP A 457 26.22 9.73 -5.51
N PHE A 458 25.24 9.09 -6.15
CA PHE A 458 25.13 8.97 -7.59
C PHE A 458 25.07 10.34 -8.31
N GLU A 459 24.47 11.35 -7.69
CA GLU A 459 24.35 12.70 -8.26
C GLU A 459 25.62 13.54 -8.04
N LEU A 460 26.57 13.11 -7.20
CA LEU A 460 27.79 13.87 -6.92
C LEU A 460 28.63 14.06 -8.19
N GLY A 461 28.98 15.32 -8.47
CA GLY A 461 29.81 15.69 -9.62
C GLY A 461 29.05 15.77 -10.95
N GLN A 462 27.73 15.60 -10.96
CA GLN A 462 26.91 15.83 -12.15
C GLN A 462 26.60 17.34 -12.34
N PRO A 463 26.61 17.89 -13.56
CA PRO A 463 26.29 19.30 -13.76
C PRO A 463 24.86 19.63 -13.31
N GLY A 464 24.70 20.43 -12.25
CA GLY A 464 23.40 20.89 -11.76
C GLY A 464 22.71 20.04 -10.69
N GLU A 465 23.31 18.91 -10.30
CA GLU A 465 22.86 18.01 -9.23
C GLU A 465 24.09 17.56 -8.40
N GLY A 466 23.97 17.46 -7.07
CA GLY A 466 25.07 16.99 -6.20
C GLY A 466 25.91 18.05 -5.46
N ASP A 467 25.95 19.30 -5.90
CA ASP A 467 26.56 20.39 -5.11
C ASP A 467 25.49 21.11 -4.28
N VAL A 468 25.53 20.88 -2.96
CA VAL A 468 24.88 21.64 -1.88
C VAL A 468 23.87 22.70 -2.35
N LYS A 469 22.60 22.31 -2.44
CA LYS A 469 21.47 23.24 -2.41
C LYS A 469 20.94 23.36 -1.00
#